data_AF-A0A6G0X629-F1
#
_entry.id   AF-A0A6G0X629-F1
#
_cell.length_a   1.000
_cell.length_b   1.000
_cell.length_c   1.000
_cell.angle_alpha   90.00
_cell.angle_beta   90.00
_cell.angle_gamma   90.00
#
_symmetry.space_group_name_H-M   'P 1'
#
loop_
_entity.id
_entity.type
_entity.pdbx_description
1 polymer ?
#
loop_
_entity_poly.entity_id
_entity_poly.type
_entity_poly.pdbx_seq_one_letter_code
_entity_poly.pdbx_strand_id
1 'polypeptide(L)'
;MQLAHIFLLAGAVAAAQCNTICIDNYEPVCGSDSQTYNNPCRLQAAACTQNQTISIIATGECDQKCEKGCPRIYNPVCGSDGTTFANDCLLSVATCRNASITLASNGTCQEAPKSQCKTACNKIYQPVCGSNGQTYGNDCDLKNAKCEDPTLTKVSDGECKGKTNSTLSPSTTKSNEIKSPSTTKSNEIKSPTTDAPKTPTTTSAKSAGMTVATSLAAIFSATAYSLLG
;
A
#
# COMPACT_ATOMS: atom_id res chain seq x y z
N MET A 1 -70.61 7.16 5.01
CA MET A 1 -69.40 8.02 5.08
C MET A 1 -68.31 7.20 5.73
N GLN A 2 -67.32 6.75 4.96
CA GLN A 2 -66.17 6.01 5.49
C GLN A 2 -64.92 6.71 4.97
N LEU A 3 -64.23 7.39 5.89
CA LEU A 3 -62.94 8.03 5.69
C LEU A 3 -61.84 6.96 5.71
N ALA A 4 -60.89 7.03 4.80
CA ALA A 4 -59.46 7.03 5.12
C ALA A 4 -58.61 7.26 3.86
N HIS A 5 -57.65 8.18 4.02
CA HIS A 5 -56.59 8.55 3.11
C HIS A 5 -55.68 7.36 2.76
N ILE A 6 -55.07 7.38 1.58
CA ILE A 6 -53.63 7.13 1.37
C ILE A 6 -53.24 7.75 0.02
N PHE A 7 -52.45 8.82 0.10
CA PHE A 7 -51.65 9.32 -1.02
C PHE A 7 -50.52 8.32 -1.26
N LEU A 8 -50.52 7.62 -2.39
CA LEU A 8 -49.32 6.97 -2.91
C LEU A 8 -48.69 7.91 -3.93
N LEU A 9 -47.87 8.84 -3.46
CA LEU A 9 -46.81 9.39 -4.29
C LEU A 9 -45.82 8.25 -4.53
N ALA A 10 -46.03 7.50 -5.60
CA ALA A 10 -45.00 6.63 -6.16
C ALA A 10 -43.89 7.53 -6.72
N GLY A 11 -43.02 8.00 -5.84
CA GLY A 11 -41.71 8.52 -6.21
C GLY A 11 -40.90 7.36 -6.76
N ALA A 12 -41.06 7.08 -8.05
CA ALA A 12 -40.15 6.23 -8.78
C ALA A 12 -38.78 6.93 -8.76
N VAL A 13 -37.91 6.50 -7.86
CA VAL A 13 -36.49 6.78 -7.98
C VAL A 13 -36.06 6.02 -9.23
N ALA A 14 -35.96 6.73 -10.36
CA ALA A 14 -35.42 6.17 -11.58
C ALA A 14 -33.99 5.70 -11.24
N ALA A 15 -33.81 4.38 -11.13
CA ALA A 15 -32.48 3.80 -11.10
C ALA A 15 -31.74 4.32 -12.34
N ALA A 16 -30.62 5.00 -12.14
CA ALA A 16 -29.80 5.48 -13.25
C ALA A 16 -29.39 4.26 -14.08
N GLN A 17 -30.08 4.03 -15.18
CA GLN A 17 -29.78 2.91 -16.07
C GLN A 17 -28.59 3.30 -16.92
N CYS A 18 -27.43 2.77 -16.56
CA CYS A 18 -26.20 2.89 -17.32
C CYS A 18 -26.25 1.99 -18.55
N ASN A 19 -27.13 2.33 -19.50
CA ASN A 19 -27.24 1.62 -20.76
C ASN A 19 -26.32 2.27 -21.79
N THR A 20 -25.04 1.94 -21.73
CA THR A 20 -24.04 2.43 -22.68
C THR A 20 -23.58 1.27 -23.57
N ILE A 21 -23.97 1.31 -24.84
CA ILE A 21 -23.47 0.39 -25.87
C ILE A 21 -22.13 0.93 -26.36
N CYS A 22 -21.05 0.22 -26.08
CA CYS A 22 -19.72 0.58 -26.55
C CYS A 22 -19.25 -0.38 -27.62
N ILE A 23 -18.67 0.19 -28.67
CA ILE A 23 -17.92 -0.54 -29.67
C ILE A 23 -16.58 -0.97 -29.02
N ASP A 24 -16.11 -2.17 -29.33
CA ASP A 24 -14.81 -2.67 -28.89
C ASP A 24 -13.69 -2.20 -29.84
N ASN A 25 -13.49 -0.89 -29.92
CA ASN A 25 -12.29 -0.30 -30.50
C ASN A 25 -11.25 -0.03 -29.40
N TYR A 26 -9.97 -0.26 -29.70
CA TYR A 26 -8.87 -0.01 -28.77
C TYR A 26 -8.26 1.38 -29.04
N GLU A 27 -8.68 2.35 -28.23
CA GLU A 27 -8.22 3.74 -28.19
C GLU A 27 -8.05 4.11 -26.70
N PRO A 28 -6.99 3.60 -26.05
CA PRO A 28 -6.92 3.59 -24.60
C PRO A 28 -6.91 5.00 -24.02
N VAL A 29 -7.54 5.16 -22.86
CA VAL A 29 -7.53 6.39 -22.07
C VAL A 29 -7.25 6.08 -20.61
N CYS A 30 -6.54 6.99 -19.94
CA CYS A 30 -6.30 6.91 -18.51
C CYS A 30 -7.37 7.71 -17.76
N GLY A 31 -8.11 7.03 -16.89
CA GLY A 31 -9.10 7.64 -16.01
C GLY A 31 -8.48 8.33 -14.79
N SER A 32 -9.22 9.27 -14.19
CA SER A 32 -8.84 9.98 -12.96
C SER A 32 -8.75 9.06 -11.74
N ASP A 33 -9.27 7.84 -11.85
CA ASP A 33 -9.18 6.75 -10.90
C ASP A 33 -7.92 5.88 -11.13
N SER A 34 -6.99 6.32 -11.99
CA SER A 34 -5.77 5.60 -12.38
C SER A 34 -6.01 4.26 -13.07
N GLN A 35 -7.20 4.04 -13.66
CA GLN A 35 -7.49 2.86 -14.46
C GLN A 35 -7.40 3.16 -15.95
N THR A 36 -6.84 2.22 -16.71
CA THR A 36 -6.84 2.25 -18.17
C THR A 36 -8.16 1.70 -18.69
N TYR A 37 -8.83 2.45 -19.56
CA TYR A 37 -10.03 2.01 -20.27
C TYR A 37 -9.73 1.81 -21.74
N ASN A 38 -10.24 0.72 -22.33
CA ASN A 38 -10.03 0.38 -23.75
C ASN A 38 -10.40 1.53 -24.71
N ASN A 39 -11.42 2.31 -24.35
CA ASN A 39 -11.84 3.50 -25.07
C ASN A 39 -12.65 4.44 -24.17
N PRO A 40 -12.88 5.71 -24.59
CA PRO A 40 -13.67 6.67 -23.84
C PRO A 40 -15.08 6.20 -23.47
N CYS A 41 -15.72 5.40 -24.32
CA CYS A 41 -17.06 4.86 -24.04
C CYS A 41 -17.02 3.90 -22.86
N ARG A 42 -16.03 3.00 -22.79
CA ARG A 42 -15.85 2.07 -21.67
C ARG A 42 -15.59 2.79 -20.35
N LEU A 43 -14.87 3.92 -20.37
CA LEU A 43 -14.70 4.79 -19.20
C LEU A 43 -16.03 5.39 -18.74
N GLN A 44 -16.81 5.97 -19.65
CA GLN A 44 -18.12 6.56 -19.30
C GLN A 44 -19.10 5.51 -18.76
N ALA A 45 -19.12 4.32 -19.36
CA ALA A 45 -19.92 3.21 -18.88
C ALA A 45 -19.53 2.83 -17.45
N ALA A 46 -18.23 2.75 -17.15
CA ALA A 46 -17.72 2.45 -15.82
C ALA A 46 -18.03 3.57 -14.80
N ALA A 47 -17.85 4.83 -15.16
CA ALA A 47 -18.20 5.98 -14.33
C ALA A 47 -19.68 5.93 -13.92
N CYS A 48 -20.55 5.63 -14.89
CA CYS A 48 -21.98 5.48 -14.63
C CYS A 48 -22.27 4.28 -13.73
N THR A 49 -21.79 3.07 -14.06
CA THR A 49 -22.13 1.85 -13.30
C THR A 49 -21.60 1.88 -11.86
N GLN A 50 -20.50 2.57 -11.63
CA GLN A 50 -19.90 2.74 -10.30
C GLN A 50 -20.50 3.94 -9.55
N ASN A 51 -21.36 4.75 -10.18
CA ASN A 51 -21.85 6.01 -9.63
C ASN A 51 -20.71 6.93 -9.16
N GLN A 52 -19.64 7.00 -9.96
CA GLN A 52 -18.43 7.78 -9.69
C GLN A 52 -18.18 8.78 -10.82
N THR A 53 -17.54 9.90 -10.49
CA THR A 53 -17.01 10.82 -11.50
C THR A 53 -15.62 10.39 -11.88
N ILE A 54 -15.48 9.78 -13.07
CA ILE A 54 -14.20 9.39 -13.66
C ILE A 54 -13.99 10.24 -14.90
N SER A 55 -12.92 11.03 -14.93
CA SER A 55 -12.55 11.88 -16.08
C SER A 55 -11.32 11.33 -16.79
N ILE A 56 -11.15 11.63 -18.07
CA ILE A 56 -9.91 11.29 -18.79
C ILE A 56 -8.82 12.27 -18.35
N ILE A 57 -7.74 11.74 -17.76
CA ILE A 57 -6.55 12.54 -17.39
C ILE A 57 -5.45 12.48 -18.45
N ALA A 58 -5.43 11.44 -19.29
CA ALA A 58 -4.49 11.33 -20.41
C ALA A 58 -5.05 10.41 -21.52
N THR A 59 -4.63 10.68 -22.75
CA THR A 59 -4.75 9.72 -23.87
C THR A 59 -3.69 8.63 -23.73
N GLY A 60 -4.02 7.38 -24.08
CA GLY A 60 -3.18 6.21 -23.85
C GLY A 60 -3.49 5.51 -22.54
N GLU A 61 -2.80 4.40 -22.28
CA GLU A 61 -2.87 3.70 -20.99
C GLU A 61 -2.19 4.52 -19.90
N CYS A 62 -2.60 4.35 -18.64
CA CYS A 62 -2.02 5.08 -17.51
C CYS A 62 -0.51 4.87 -17.36
N ASP A 63 0.02 3.74 -17.85
CA ASP A 63 1.44 3.39 -17.71
C ASP A 63 2.37 3.98 -18.79
N GLN A 64 1.83 4.46 -19.93
CA GLN A 64 2.62 4.81 -21.12
C GLN A 64 3.53 6.04 -20.94
N LYS A 65 3.32 6.87 -19.90
CA LYS A 65 4.13 8.07 -19.61
C LYS A 65 5.04 7.95 -18.39
N CYS A 66 4.94 6.86 -17.64
CA CYS A 66 5.65 6.71 -16.38
C CYS A 66 6.97 5.94 -16.51
N GLU A 67 7.23 5.33 -17.68
CA GLU A 67 8.47 4.62 -17.96
C GLU A 67 9.63 5.59 -18.19
N LYS A 68 10.32 5.94 -17.10
CA LYS A 68 11.63 6.59 -17.12
C LYS A 68 12.69 5.64 -16.59
N GLY A 69 13.87 5.65 -17.21
CA GLY A 69 15.02 4.90 -16.70
C GLY A 69 15.45 5.43 -15.32
N CYS A 70 15.52 4.54 -14.33
CA CYS A 70 16.02 4.89 -13.00
C CYS A 70 17.46 4.41 -12.79
N PRO A 71 18.30 5.18 -12.08
CA PRO A 71 19.62 4.73 -11.70
C PRO A 71 19.53 3.52 -10.76
N ARG A 72 20.50 2.62 -10.83
CA ARG A 72 20.62 1.44 -9.94
C ARG A 72 21.31 1.79 -8.62
N ILE A 73 21.01 2.95 -8.05
CA ILE A 73 21.52 3.40 -6.75
C ILE A 73 20.50 2.98 -5.69
N TYR A 74 20.95 2.33 -4.62
CA TYR A 74 20.09 1.87 -3.54
C TYR A 74 20.08 2.89 -2.38
N ASN A 75 19.03 3.71 -2.33
CA ASN A 75 18.74 4.71 -1.30
C ASN A 75 17.25 4.59 -0.94
N PRO A 76 16.85 3.60 -0.14
CA PRO A 76 15.45 3.18 -0.07
C PRO A 76 14.54 4.25 0.54
N VAL A 77 13.27 4.24 0.09
CA VAL A 77 12.19 5.06 0.63
C VAL A 77 10.91 4.24 0.80
N CYS A 78 10.08 4.65 1.77
CA CYS A 78 8.80 4.02 2.06
C CYS A 78 7.65 4.82 1.43
N GLY A 79 6.83 4.15 0.62
CA GLY A 79 5.59 4.71 0.10
C GLY A 79 4.45 4.69 1.13
N SER A 80 3.45 5.54 0.93
CA SER A 80 2.22 5.59 1.73
C SER A 80 1.36 4.33 1.61
N ASP A 81 1.63 3.49 0.61
CA ASP A 81 1.06 2.17 0.41
C ASP A 81 1.79 1.07 1.20
N GLY A 82 2.84 1.41 1.95
CA GLY A 82 3.65 0.45 2.70
C GLY A 82 4.69 -0.28 1.83
N THR A 83 4.86 0.11 0.56
CA THR A 83 5.86 -0.47 -0.33
C THR A 83 7.22 0.21 -0.14
N THR A 84 8.28 -0.59 -0.04
CA THR A 84 9.66 -0.06 -0.06
C THR A 84 10.15 0.05 -1.49
N PHE A 85 10.50 1.27 -1.90
CA PHE A 85 11.13 1.55 -3.20
C PHE A 85 12.64 1.63 -3.03
N ALA A 86 13.39 1.09 -4.00
CA ALA A 86 14.86 1.03 -3.90
C ALA A 86 15.52 2.42 -3.94
N ASN A 87 14.82 3.42 -4.51
CA ASN A 87 15.19 4.83 -4.51
C ASN A 87 13.99 5.73 -4.85
N ASP A 88 14.20 7.04 -4.68
CA ASP A 88 13.22 8.10 -5.00
C ASP A 88 12.75 8.08 -6.47
N CYS A 89 13.62 7.66 -7.40
CA CYS A 89 13.22 7.57 -8.81
C CYS A 89 12.15 6.50 -9.00
N LEU A 90 12.32 5.33 -8.37
CA LEU A 90 11.35 4.24 -8.42
C LEU A 90 10.04 4.61 -7.70
N LEU A 91 10.11 5.30 -6.57
CA LEU A 91 8.91 5.86 -5.93
C LEU A 91 8.20 6.84 -6.88
N SER A 92 8.93 7.72 -7.56
CA SER A 92 8.34 8.68 -8.51
C SER A 92 7.67 7.99 -9.70
N VAL A 93 8.22 6.88 -10.19
CA VAL A 93 7.58 6.06 -11.23
C VAL A 93 6.28 5.47 -10.69
N ALA A 94 6.28 4.96 -9.46
CA ALA A 94 5.07 4.43 -8.83
C ALA A 94 4.01 5.51 -8.59
N THR A 95 4.38 6.69 -8.09
CA THR A 95 3.47 7.84 -7.92
C THR A 95 2.92 8.32 -9.27
N CYS A 96 3.69 8.24 -10.35
CA CYS A 96 3.20 8.55 -11.69
C CYS A 96 2.09 7.57 -12.12
N ARG A 97 2.27 6.27 -11.85
CA ARG A 97 1.29 5.24 -12.18
C ARG A 97 0.06 5.27 -11.28
N ASN A 98 0.25 5.62 -10.01
CA ASN A 98 -0.81 5.74 -9.02
C ASN A 98 -0.56 6.98 -8.15
N ALA A 99 -1.32 8.04 -8.44
CA ALA A 99 -1.20 9.33 -7.77
C ALA A 99 -1.53 9.28 -6.25
N SER A 100 -2.13 8.19 -5.76
CA SER A 100 -2.39 8.00 -4.33
C SER A 100 -1.15 7.57 -3.53
N ILE A 101 -0.07 7.17 -4.21
CA ILE A 101 1.19 6.77 -3.56
C ILE A 101 2.06 8.01 -3.36
N THR A 102 2.38 8.32 -2.10
CA THR A 102 3.24 9.44 -1.69
C THR A 102 4.40 8.93 -0.84
N LEU A 103 5.41 9.75 -0.59
CA LEU A 103 6.49 9.42 0.33
C LEU A 103 5.95 9.39 1.78
N ALA A 104 6.03 8.24 2.43
CA ALA A 104 5.71 8.09 3.85
C ALA A 104 6.92 8.36 4.76
N SER A 105 8.09 7.83 4.41
CA SER A 105 9.33 7.99 5.17
C SER A 105 10.56 7.72 4.33
N ASN A 106 11.69 8.31 4.71
CA ASN A 106 13.00 7.87 4.22
C ASN A 106 13.34 6.47 4.78
N GLY A 107 14.13 5.71 4.05
CA GLY A 107 14.48 4.33 4.41
C GLY A 107 13.43 3.32 3.98
N THR A 108 13.64 2.06 4.34
CA THR A 108 12.66 0.99 4.07
C THR A 108 11.40 1.20 4.91
N CYS A 109 10.26 0.70 4.43
CA CYS A 109 9.08 0.63 5.28
C CYS A 109 9.37 -0.23 6.50
N GLN A 110 8.98 0.28 7.67
CA GLN A 110 9.04 -0.48 8.90
C GLN A 110 7.86 -1.43 8.90
N GLU A 111 8.11 -2.75 8.90
CA GLU A 111 7.09 -3.67 9.39
C GLU A 111 6.73 -3.23 10.81
N ALA A 112 5.43 -3.19 11.13
CA ALA A 112 4.99 -2.91 12.49
C ALA A 112 5.85 -3.76 13.46
N PRO A 113 6.50 -3.14 14.46
CA PRO A 113 7.45 -3.87 15.28
C PRO A 113 6.72 -5.00 16.00
N LYS A 114 6.95 -6.24 15.54
CA LYS A 114 6.47 -7.48 16.18
C LYS A 114 6.88 -7.58 17.66
N SER A 115 7.82 -6.73 18.10
CA SER A 115 8.29 -6.65 19.49
C SER A 115 7.39 -5.86 20.44
N GLN A 116 6.38 -5.12 19.97
CA GLN A 116 5.44 -4.42 20.85
C GLN A 116 4.23 -5.28 21.26
N CYS A 117 4.13 -6.50 20.74
CA CYS A 117 3.00 -7.39 20.98
C CYS A 117 3.01 -8.04 22.37
N LYS A 118 4.11 -7.92 23.13
CA LYS A 118 4.25 -8.55 24.44
C LYS A 118 3.87 -7.58 25.55
N THR A 119 2.58 -7.24 25.63
CA THR A 119 2.04 -6.51 26.77
C THR A 119 1.88 -7.46 27.97
N ALA A 120 2.22 -7.00 29.18
CA ALA A 120 1.99 -7.77 30.38
C ALA A 120 0.49 -7.99 30.61
N CYS A 121 0.05 -9.24 30.57
CA CYS A 121 -1.33 -9.62 30.83
C CYS A 121 -1.50 -10.07 32.29
N ASN A 122 -2.65 -9.73 32.88
CA ASN A 122 -3.07 -10.36 34.12
C ASN A 122 -3.28 -11.87 33.88
N LYS A 123 -3.17 -12.68 34.94
CA LYS A 123 -3.34 -14.13 34.89
C LYS A 123 -4.74 -14.58 35.33
N ILE A 124 -5.74 -13.69 35.21
CA ILE A 124 -7.13 -14.06 35.45
C ILE A 124 -7.58 -14.93 34.29
N TYR A 125 -8.03 -16.15 34.58
CA TYR A 125 -8.49 -17.10 33.58
C TYR A 125 -9.94 -16.79 33.18
N GLN A 126 -10.10 -16.23 31.99
CA GLN A 126 -11.38 -15.89 31.35
C GLN A 126 -11.27 -16.27 29.87
N PRO A 127 -11.32 -17.58 29.55
CA PRO A 127 -10.82 -18.08 28.27
C PRO A 127 -11.61 -17.56 27.08
N VAL A 128 -10.94 -17.47 25.94
CA VAL A 128 -11.55 -17.10 24.65
C VAL A 128 -11.02 -18.01 23.55
N CYS A 129 -11.86 -18.31 22.56
CA CYS A 129 -11.50 -19.11 21.41
C CYS A 129 -11.06 -18.21 20.25
N GLY A 130 -9.88 -18.45 19.68
CA GLY A 130 -9.40 -17.77 18.48
C GLY A 130 -9.88 -18.42 17.17
N SER A 131 -9.81 -17.67 16.06
CA SER A 131 -10.11 -18.17 14.71
C SER A 131 -9.17 -19.27 14.24
N ASN A 132 -8.00 -19.39 14.87
CA ASN A 132 -7.04 -20.48 14.68
C ASN A 132 -7.40 -21.76 15.47
N GLY A 133 -8.53 -21.79 16.19
CA GLY A 133 -8.95 -22.93 17.00
C GLY A 133 -8.19 -23.09 18.32
N GLN A 134 -7.38 -22.11 18.71
CA GLN A 134 -6.65 -22.10 19.97
C GLN A 134 -7.44 -21.39 21.08
N THR A 135 -7.44 -21.98 22.29
CA THR A 135 -7.93 -21.31 23.50
C THR A 135 -6.84 -20.41 24.08
N TYR A 136 -7.19 -19.16 24.34
CA TYR A 136 -6.34 -18.19 25.03
C TYR A 136 -6.83 -17.99 26.47
N GLY A 137 -5.91 -17.75 27.41
CA GLY A 137 -6.23 -17.66 28.84
C GLY A 137 -7.15 -16.50 29.18
N ASN A 138 -7.06 -15.40 28.42
CA ASN A 138 -7.99 -14.28 28.44
C ASN A 138 -7.88 -13.43 27.15
N ASP A 139 -8.71 -12.40 27.03
CA ASP A 139 -8.68 -11.46 25.89
C ASP A 139 -7.32 -10.74 25.75
N CYS A 140 -6.55 -10.55 26.82
CA CYS A 140 -5.24 -9.92 26.73
C CYS A 140 -4.25 -10.85 26.02
N ASP A 141 -4.21 -12.14 26.38
CA ASP A 141 -3.38 -13.13 25.70
C ASP A 141 -3.76 -13.25 24.21
N LEU A 142 -5.06 -13.23 23.88
CA LEU A 142 -5.54 -13.21 22.49
C LEU A 142 -5.08 -11.95 21.73
N LYS A 143 -5.10 -10.77 22.37
CA LYS A 143 -4.65 -9.51 21.76
C LYS A 143 -3.15 -9.52 21.47
N ASN A 144 -2.35 -10.05 22.39
CA ASN A 144 -0.91 -10.22 22.18
C ASN A 144 -0.66 -11.14 20.97
N ALA A 145 -1.37 -12.27 20.88
CA ALA A 145 -1.26 -13.17 19.74
C ALA A 145 -1.74 -12.53 18.42
N LYS A 146 -2.84 -11.75 18.45
CA LYS A 146 -3.35 -11.02 17.28
C LYS A 146 -2.39 -9.92 16.80
N CYS A 147 -1.61 -9.35 17.71
CA CYS A 147 -0.55 -8.42 17.33
C CYS A 147 0.57 -9.14 16.55
N GLU A 148 0.89 -10.39 16.89
CA GLU A 148 1.86 -11.21 16.16
C GLU A 148 1.27 -11.77 14.84
N ASP A 149 -0.03 -12.08 14.82
CA ASP A 149 -0.80 -12.53 13.66
C ASP A 149 -2.06 -11.66 13.45
N PRO A 150 -1.99 -10.63 12.57
CA PRO A 150 -3.12 -9.74 12.31
C PRO A 150 -4.39 -10.42 11.78
N THR A 151 -4.30 -11.66 11.29
CA THR A 151 -5.45 -12.41 10.77
C THR A 151 -6.26 -13.10 11.87
N LEU A 152 -5.71 -13.20 13.09
CA LEU A 152 -6.37 -13.81 14.23
C LEU A 152 -7.56 -12.96 14.72
N THR A 153 -8.69 -13.61 14.96
CA THR A 153 -9.90 -12.98 15.52
C THR A 153 -10.45 -13.82 16.67
N LYS A 154 -11.28 -13.21 17.54
CA LYS A 154 -12.03 -13.95 18.56
C LYS A 154 -13.25 -14.61 17.91
N VAL A 155 -13.37 -15.93 18.05
CA VAL A 155 -14.53 -16.72 17.61
C VAL A 155 -15.61 -16.74 18.67
N SER A 156 -15.25 -17.00 19.92
CA SER A 156 -16.21 -17.06 21.03
C SER A 156 -15.55 -16.79 22.38
N ASP A 157 -16.35 -16.40 23.37
CA ASP A 157 -15.95 -16.52 24.77
C ASP A 157 -15.99 -17.99 25.20
N GLY A 158 -15.14 -18.34 26.16
CA GLY A 158 -14.88 -19.72 26.55
C GLY A 158 -13.83 -20.41 25.69
N GLU A 159 -13.51 -21.65 26.06
CA GLU A 159 -12.55 -22.48 25.35
C GLU A 159 -13.09 -22.91 23.97
N CYS A 160 -12.18 -23.18 23.03
CA CYS A 160 -12.56 -23.72 21.74
C CYS A 160 -13.23 -25.09 21.86
N LYS A 161 -14.37 -25.26 21.19
CA LYS A 161 -15.11 -26.54 21.15
C LYS A 161 -14.57 -27.40 20.00
N GLY A 162 -13.47 -28.13 20.23
CA GLY A 162 -12.90 -28.98 19.18
C GLY A 162 -11.67 -29.80 19.60
N LYS A 163 -11.91 -31.10 19.84
CA LYS A 163 -11.03 -32.29 19.88
C LYS A 163 -9.61 -32.12 20.45
N THR A 164 -9.45 -32.68 21.65
CA THR A 164 -8.20 -33.14 22.27
C THR A 164 -7.31 -33.88 21.26
N ASN A 165 -6.26 -33.23 20.78
CA ASN A 165 -4.94 -33.81 20.48
C ASN A 165 -3.98 -32.69 20.04
N SER A 166 -3.44 -31.96 21.02
CA SER A 166 -2.06 -31.45 20.98
C SER A 166 -1.73 -30.87 22.35
N THR A 167 -1.05 -31.71 23.13
CA THR A 167 0.03 -31.36 24.05
C THR A 167 -0.20 -30.10 24.89
N LEU A 168 -0.76 -30.32 26.07
CA LEU A 168 -0.35 -29.58 27.27
C LEU A 168 1.16 -29.31 27.18
N SER A 169 1.53 -28.05 27.00
CA SER A 169 2.85 -27.58 27.43
C SER A 169 2.67 -27.07 28.86
N PRO A 170 3.02 -27.85 29.90
CA PRO A 170 3.11 -27.29 31.24
C PRO A 170 4.35 -26.40 31.27
N SER A 171 4.12 -25.09 31.32
CA SER A 171 5.16 -24.15 31.73
C SER A 171 5.35 -24.20 33.24
N THR A 172 6.05 -25.22 33.72
CA THR A 172 6.74 -25.21 35.01
C THR A 172 7.92 -26.19 34.99
N THR A 173 9.15 -25.69 35.18
CA THR A 173 10.09 -26.16 36.22
C THR A 173 11.36 -25.29 36.22
N LYS A 174 11.77 -24.93 37.44
CA LYS A 174 12.94 -24.14 37.84
C LYS A 174 14.27 -24.90 37.65
N SER A 175 15.34 -24.11 37.52
CA SER A 175 16.68 -24.24 38.10
C SER A 175 17.53 -25.52 37.97
N ASN A 176 18.79 -25.26 37.57
CA ASN A 176 20.07 -25.91 37.90
C ASN A 176 20.64 -27.02 37.00
N GLU A 177 21.59 -26.58 36.17
CA GLU A 177 23.04 -26.89 36.19
C GLU A 177 23.61 -28.30 35.88
N ILE A 178 24.68 -28.25 35.07
CA ILE A 178 25.89 -29.10 34.97
C ILE A 178 26.00 -30.05 33.75
N LYS A 179 26.74 -29.52 32.76
CA LYS A 179 27.91 -30.07 32.03
C LYS A 179 27.77 -31.40 31.28
N SER A 180 28.11 -31.40 29.98
CA SER A 180 29.37 -31.94 29.42
C SER A 180 29.33 -31.89 27.88
N PRO A 181 30.33 -32.39 27.12
CA PRO A 181 31.59 -31.76 26.75
C PRO A 181 31.69 -31.46 25.23
N SER A 182 32.77 -30.78 24.85
CA SER A 182 33.23 -30.59 23.47
C SER A 182 33.46 -31.92 22.73
N THR A 183 33.14 -31.99 21.44
CA THR A 183 34.08 -32.46 20.39
C THR A 183 33.66 -32.02 18.98
N THR A 184 34.67 -31.51 18.29
CA THR A 184 34.86 -31.09 16.90
C THR A 184 34.49 -32.11 15.82
N LYS A 185 34.03 -31.60 14.66
CA LYS A 185 34.51 -31.89 13.28
C LYS A 185 33.72 -31.01 12.30
N SER A 186 34.32 -29.92 11.81
CA SER A 186 34.98 -29.83 10.49
C SER A 186 34.13 -30.44 9.37
N ASN A 187 33.58 -29.58 8.50
CA ASN A 187 33.98 -29.60 7.10
C ASN A 187 33.67 -28.27 6.39
N GLU A 188 34.74 -27.80 5.75
CA GLU A 188 34.94 -26.69 4.86
C GLU A 188 34.57 -27.10 3.43
N ILE A 189 33.79 -26.31 2.67
CA ILE A 189 33.93 -26.23 1.19
C ILE A 189 33.59 -24.80 0.70
N LYS A 190 34.67 -24.04 0.48
CA LYS A 190 35.05 -23.31 -0.73
C LYS A 190 34.18 -22.16 -1.28
N SER A 191 34.75 -20.97 -1.09
CA SER A 191 34.56 -19.72 -1.85
C SER A 191 34.92 -19.85 -3.34
N PRO A 192 34.33 -19.03 -4.22
CA PRO A 192 34.98 -18.60 -5.45
C PRO A 192 35.26 -17.09 -5.44
N THR A 193 36.55 -16.75 -5.35
CA THR A 193 37.24 -15.67 -6.09
C THR A 193 37.03 -15.86 -7.60
N THR A 194 37.05 -14.94 -8.56
CA THR A 194 37.68 -13.64 -8.86
C THR A 194 36.73 -12.94 -9.88
N ASP A 195 36.70 -11.63 -10.15
CA ASP A 195 37.73 -10.81 -10.77
C ASP A 195 37.33 -9.34 -10.70
N ALA A 196 38.32 -8.49 -10.41
CA ALA A 196 38.22 -7.04 -10.49
C ALA A 196 38.62 -6.55 -11.89
N PRO A 197 37.86 -5.63 -12.52
CA PRO A 197 38.38 -4.83 -13.61
C PRO A 197 38.87 -3.45 -13.13
N LYS A 198 40.20 -3.29 -13.23
CA LYS A 198 40.98 -2.08 -13.50
C LYS A 198 40.23 -0.73 -13.59
N THR A 199 40.65 0.17 -12.72
CA THR A 199 40.67 1.63 -12.91
C THR A 199 41.45 2.03 -14.17
N PRO A 200 41.02 3.06 -14.89
CA PRO A 200 41.92 4.00 -15.55
C PRO A 200 41.88 5.37 -14.88
N THR A 201 43.07 5.86 -14.54
CA THR A 201 43.36 7.21 -14.07
C THR A 201 43.42 8.22 -15.23
N THR A 202 42.95 9.44 -14.94
CA THR A 202 43.27 10.76 -15.55
C THR A 202 42.87 10.99 -17.02
N THR A 203 42.12 12.05 -17.34
CA THR A 203 42.68 13.40 -17.57
C THR A 203 41.62 14.50 -17.40
N SER A 204 42.08 15.60 -16.81
CA SER A 204 41.42 16.88 -16.60
C SER A 204 40.87 17.52 -17.88
N ALA A 205 39.64 18.05 -17.84
CA ALA A 205 39.17 19.07 -18.77
C ALA A 205 38.41 20.15 -18.00
N LYS A 206 38.84 21.38 -18.26
CA LYS A 206 38.59 22.62 -17.53
C LYS A 206 37.45 23.40 -18.20
N SER A 207 36.59 23.99 -17.36
CA SER A 207 35.67 25.13 -17.54
C SER A 207 35.12 25.49 -18.93
N ALA A 208 33.79 25.64 -18.99
CA ALA A 208 33.17 26.86 -19.52
C ALA A 208 31.83 27.10 -18.81
N GLY A 209 31.75 28.20 -18.06
CA GLY A 209 30.49 28.71 -17.55
C GLY A 209 29.73 29.45 -18.64
N MET A 210 28.40 29.40 -18.57
CA MET A 210 27.55 30.32 -19.33
C MET A 210 26.31 30.64 -18.49
N THR A 211 26.43 31.71 -17.70
CA THR A 211 25.36 32.69 -17.48
C THR A 211 24.92 33.23 -18.85
N VAL A 212 23.66 33.54 -19.16
CA VAL A 212 22.78 34.70 -18.86
C VAL A 212 21.44 34.30 -19.55
N ALA A 213 20.22 34.52 -19.06
CA ALA A 213 19.57 35.82 -19.01
C ALA A 213 18.18 35.70 -18.37
N THR A 214 17.96 36.56 -17.38
CA THR A 214 16.66 37.04 -16.92
C THR A 214 16.05 37.97 -17.97
N SER A 215 14.81 37.74 -18.38
CA SER A 215 14.02 38.73 -19.12
C SER A 215 12.70 38.99 -18.39
N LEU A 216 12.69 40.11 -17.68
CA LEU A 216 11.49 40.83 -17.23
C LEU A 216 10.95 41.67 -18.40
N ALA A 217 9.66 41.52 -18.70
CA ALA A 217 8.76 42.56 -19.25
C ALA A 217 7.33 41.99 -19.15
N ALA A 218 6.52 42.32 -18.15
CA ALA A 218 5.82 43.60 -17.98
C ALA A 218 5.11 44.06 -19.25
N ILE A 219 3.85 43.64 -19.43
CA ILE A 219 2.87 44.42 -20.18
C ILE A 219 1.70 44.68 -19.23
N PHE A 220 1.72 45.89 -18.67
CA PHE A 220 0.54 46.57 -18.17
C PHE A 220 -0.36 46.92 -19.35
N SER A 221 -1.63 46.56 -19.27
CA SER A 221 -2.68 47.37 -19.91
C SER A 221 -3.86 47.43 -18.96
N ALA A 222 -3.84 48.48 -18.15
CA ALA A 222 -5.01 49.02 -17.48
C ALA A 222 -5.87 49.77 -18.51
N THR A 223 -7.17 49.47 -18.53
CA THR A 223 -8.31 50.36 -18.86
C THR A 223 -9.53 49.45 -18.93
N ALA A 224 -10.73 49.80 -18.48
CA ALA A 224 -11.24 50.86 -17.63
C ALA A 224 -12.68 50.46 -17.32
N TYR A 225 -13.16 50.94 -16.19
CA TYR A 225 -14.57 51.10 -15.81
C TYR A 225 -15.59 51.14 -16.96
N SER A 226 -16.69 50.41 -16.78
CA SER A 226 -18.04 50.96 -17.00
C SER A 226 -19.01 50.33 -16.01
N LEU A 227 -19.43 51.19 -15.08
CA LEU A 227 -20.61 51.05 -14.24
C LEU A 227 -21.88 51.22 -15.09
N LEU A 228 -22.97 50.66 -14.57
CA LEU A 228 -24.39 50.96 -14.82
C LEU A 228 -25.09 50.23 -15.97
N GLY A 229 -26.12 49.49 -15.58
CA GLY A 229 -27.08 48.75 -16.38
C GLY A 229 -27.73 47.68 -15.54
#